data_AF-A0A3D2CRY9-F1
#
_entry.id   AF-A0A3D2CRY9-F1
#
_cell.length_a   1.000
_cell.length_b   1.000
_cell.length_c   1.000
_cell.angle_alpha   90.00
_cell.angle_beta   90.00
_cell.angle_gamma   90.00
#
_symmetry.space_group_name_H-M   'P 1'
#
loop_
_entity.id
_entity.type
_entity.pdbx_description
1 polymer ?
#
loop_
_entity_poly.entity_id
_entity_poly.type
_entity_poly.pdbx_seq_one_letter_code
_entity_poly.pdbx_strand_id
1 'polypeptide(L)'
;FVDKISPTDCKLKVGKEMFTYFGPEFVKQLTGKGFDVFLDLKFHDIPNTVAKAVTAAADLGVWMVNVHASGGIQMMTKAKE
;
A
#
# COMPACT_ATOMS: atom_id res chain seq x y z
N PHE A 1 -8.49 17.28 6.81
CA PHE A 1 -9.04 17.15 5.44
C PHE A 1 -9.83 15.85 5.32
N VAL A 2 -9.21 14.70 5.61
CA VAL A 2 -9.88 13.39 5.58
C VAL A 2 -11.13 13.34 6.47
N ASP A 3 -11.16 14.05 7.60
CA ASP A 3 -12.33 14.10 8.49
C ASP A 3 -13.55 14.83 7.89
N LYS A 4 -13.41 15.45 6.71
CA LYS A 4 -14.50 16.16 6.01
C LYS A 4 -15.12 15.34 4.87
N ILE A 5 -14.65 14.11 4.64
CA ILE A 5 -15.11 13.23 3.56
C ILE A 5 -15.50 11.86 4.14
N SER A 6 -16.47 11.17 3.53
CA SER A 6 -16.87 9.83 3.98
C SER A 6 -16.03 8.73 3.31
N PRO A 7 -15.71 7.63 4.01
CA PRO A 7 -15.12 6.44 3.40
C PRO A 7 -15.96 5.83 2.27
N THR A 8 -17.27 6.08 2.25
CA THR A 8 -18.17 5.62 1.18
C THR A 8 -18.02 6.40 -0.12
N ASP A 9 -17.46 7.61 -0.07
CA ASP A 9 -17.44 8.53 -1.20
C ASP A 9 -16.20 8.33 -2.07
N CYS A 10 -15.10 7.86 -1.47
CA CYS A 10 -13.85 7.68 -2.17
C CYS A 10 -12.88 6.74 -1.46
N LYS A 11 -11.90 6.27 -2.24
CA LYS A 11 -10.71 5.57 -1.75
C LYS A 11 -9.56 6.54 -1.65
N LEU A 12 -8.63 6.29 -0.72
CA LEU A 12 -7.46 7.15 -0.51
C LEU A 12 -6.20 6.53 -1.11
N LYS A 13 -5.31 7.36 -1.64
CA LYS A 13 -3.98 6.92 -2.08
C LYS A 13 -2.91 7.54 -1.19
N VAL A 14 -2.06 6.71 -0.60
CA VAL A 14 -0.88 7.15 0.15
C VAL A 14 0.35 6.91 -0.72
N GLY A 15 1.01 8.01 -1.13
CA GLY A 15 2.25 7.94 -1.90
C GLY A 15 3.51 7.94 -1.03
N LYS A 16 4.66 7.74 -1.68
CA LYS A 16 5.98 7.70 -1.04
C LYS A 16 6.28 8.87 -0.12
N GLU A 17 6.02 10.11 -0.50
CA GLU A 17 6.30 11.28 0.34
C GLU A 17 5.60 11.20 1.71
N MET A 18 4.29 10.96 1.71
CA MET A 18 3.51 10.83 2.93
C MET A 18 3.97 9.63 3.77
N PHE A 19 4.24 8.49 3.11
CA PHE A 19 4.74 7.31 3.81
C PHE A 19 6.14 7.53 4.39
N THR A 20 7.01 8.28 3.73
CA THR A 20 8.34 8.61 4.22
C THR A 20 8.28 9.57 5.42
N TYR A 21 7.41 10.57 5.38
CA TYR A 21 7.28 11.52 6.49
C TYR A 21 6.59 10.92 7.72
N PHE A 22 5.54 10.14 7.53
CA PHE A 22 4.63 9.73 8.61
C PHE A 22 4.64 8.22 8.89
N GLY A 23 5.28 7.43 8.03
CA GLY A 23 5.44 6.00 8.22
C GLY A 23 4.15 5.19 8.12
N PRO A 24 4.18 3.91 8.53
CA PRO A 24 3.03 3.02 8.49
C PRO A 24 1.91 3.44 9.44
N GLU A 25 2.19 4.23 10.47
CA GLU A 25 1.19 4.70 11.43
C GLU A 25 0.13 5.58 10.75
N PHE A 26 0.54 6.41 9.79
CA PHE A 26 -0.40 7.20 8.99
C PHE A 26 -1.36 6.33 8.18
N VAL A 27 -0.86 5.23 7.60
CA VAL A 27 -1.70 4.28 6.86
C VAL A 27 -2.73 3.64 7.79
N LYS A 28 -2.30 3.18 8.98
CA LYS A 28 -3.17 2.60 10.00
C LYS A 28 -4.26 3.56 10.48
N GLN A 29 -3.96 4.85 10.62
CA GLN A 29 -4.96 5.85 10.98
C GLN A 29 -6.05 6.00 9.91
N LEU A 30 -5.69 5.94 8.62
CA LEU A 30 -6.65 6.04 7.53
C LEU A 30 -7.50 4.78 7.39
N THR A 31 -6.89 3.60 7.46
CA THR A 31 -7.61 2.32 7.43
C THR A 31 -8.51 2.16 8.66
N GLY A 32 -8.03 2.57 9.84
CA GLY A 32 -8.82 2.60 11.08
C GLY A 32 -10.00 3.57 11.06
N LYS A 33 -9.99 4.57 10.18
CA LYS A 33 -11.14 5.45 9.89
C LYS A 33 -12.13 4.84 8.87
N GLY A 34 -11.88 3.62 8.42
CA GLY A 34 -12.72 2.89 7.48
C GLY A 34 -12.43 3.16 6.00
N PHE A 35 -11.39 3.91 5.66
CA PHE A 35 -11.04 4.15 4.26
C PHE A 35 -10.32 2.95 3.64
N ASP A 36 -10.73 2.59 2.43
CA ASP A 36 -9.93 1.76 1.54
C ASP A 36 -8.69 2.55 1.09
N VAL A 37 -7.51 2.10 1.54
CA VAL A 37 -6.24 2.73 1.19
C VAL A 37 -5.52 1.96 0.09
N PHE A 38 -5.19 2.66 -1.00
CA PHE A 38 -4.17 2.24 -1.96
C PHE A 38 -2.80 2.77 -1.52
N LEU A 39 -1.91 1.86 -1.13
CA LEU A 39 -0.53 2.17 -0.78
C LEU A 39 0.38 2.14 -2.03
N ASP A 40 0.71 3.33 -2.53
CA ASP A 40 1.45 3.57 -3.77
C ASP A 40 2.95 3.75 -3.49
N LEU A 41 3.63 2.64 -3.19
CA LEU A 41 5.08 2.59 -2.94
C LEU A 41 5.87 1.98 -4.10
N LYS A 42 5.20 1.42 -5.10
CA LYS A 42 5.80 0.83 -6.30
C LYS A 42 6.94 -0.13 -5.93
N PHE A 43 6.63 -1.21 -5.23
CA PHE A 43 7.66 -2.14 -4.76
C PHE A 43 8.43 -2.76 -5.93
N HIS A 44 9.75 -2.88 -5.76
CA HIS A 44 10.65 -3.40 -6.78
C HIS A 44 11.96 -3.86 -6.15
N ASP A 45 12.20 -5.17 -6.20
CA ASP A 45 13.37 -5.87 -5.66
C ASP A 45 13.33 -7.32 -6.17
N ILE A 46 14.16 -8.22 -5.66
CA ILE A 46 14.06 -9.66 -5.92
C ILE A 46 12.69 -10.23 -5.46
N PRO A 47 12.19 -11.32 -6.08
CA PRO A 47 10.83 -11.83 -5.85
C PRO A 47 10.44 -12.02 -4.38
N ASN A 48 11.31 -12.64 -3.58
CA ASN A 48 11.03 -12.90 -2.18
C ASN A 48 10.98 -11.62 -1.31
N THR A 49 11.78 -10.61 -1.65
CA THR A 49 11.77 -9.34 -0.92
C THR A 49 10.50 -8.56 -1.21
N VAL A 50 10.08 -8.50 -2.48
CA VAL A 50 8.81 -7.84 -2.84
C VAL A 50 7.61 -8.56 -2.24
N ALA A 51 7.59 -9.89 -2.26
CA ALA A 51 6.52 -10.65 -1.61
C ALA A 51 6.39 -10.31 -0.12
N LYS A 52 7.51 -10.33 0.63
CA LYS A 52 7.52 -9.93 2.04
C LYS A 52 7.08 -8.48 2.26
N ALA A 53 7.51 -7.56 1.40
CA ALA A 53 7.09 -6.17 1.48
C ALA A 53 5.58 -6.00 1.21
N VAL A 54 5.02 -6.76 0.27
CA VAL A 54 3.58 -6.79 -0.02
C VAL A 54 2.81 -7.41 1.15
N THR A 55 3.27 -8.50 1.75
CA THR A 55 2.68 -9.06 2.97
C THR A 55 2.67 -8.03 4.09
N ALA A 56 3.81 -7.39 4.36
CA ALA A 56 3.90 -6.36 5.40
C ALA A 56 2.99 -5.15 5.12
N ALA A 57 2.79 -4.78 3.84
CA ALA A 57 1.84 -3.75 3.46
C ALA A 57 0.38 -4.21 3.68
N ALA A 58 0.05 -5.46 3.35
CA ALA A 58 -1.28 -6.04 3.57
C ALA A 58 -1.64 -6.07 5.06
N ASP A 59 -0.67 -6.34 5.95
CA ASP A 59 -0.84 -6.31 7.41
C ASP A 59 -1.22 -4.91 7.94
N LEU A 60 -1.03 -3.84 7.16
CA LEU A 60 -1.52 -2.49 7.49
C LEU A 60 -3.02 -2.29 7.19
N GLY A 61 -3.69 -3.28 6.60
CA GLY A 61 -5.11 -3.23 6.23
C GLY A 61 -5.37 -2.45 4.93
N VAL A 62 -4.39 -2.34 4.03
CA VAL A 62 -4.54 -1.63 2.76
C VAL A 62 -5.40 -2.44 1.79
N TRP A 63 -6.22 -1.74 0.99
CA TRP A 63 -7.05 -2.35 -0.05
C TRP A 63 -6.23 -2.77 -1.27
N MET A 64 -5.16 -2.05 -1.57
CA MET A 64 -4.35 -2.26 -2.76
C MET A 64 -2.91 -1.79 -2.56
N VAL A 65 -1.99 -2.44 -3.27
CA VAL A 65 -0.60 -1.99 -3.47
C VAL A 65 -0.24 -2.05 -4.95
N ASN A 66 0.91 -1.52 -5.32
CA ASN A 66 1.47 -1.68 -6.65
C ASN A 66 2.93 -2.16 -6.62
N VAL A 67 3.34 -2.78 -7.73
CA VAL A 67 4.70 -3.26 -7.98
C VAL A 67 5.18 -2.76 -9.34
N HIS A 68 6.49 -2.67 -9.54
CA HIS A 68 7.04 -2.34 -10.86
C HIS A 68 7.15 -3.59 -11.75
N ALA A 69 6.56 -3.53 -12.95
CA ALA A 69 6.64 -4.64 -13.91
C ALA A 69 8.08 -4.95 -14.39
N SER A 70 9.03 -4.02 -14.24
CA SER A 70 10.45 -4.24 -14.55
C SER A 70 11.09 -5.34 -13.70
N GLY A 71 10.48 -5.71 -12.56
CA GLY A 71 10.95 -6.84 -11.76
C GLY A 71 10.63 -8.22 -12.36
N GLY A 72 9.90 -8.26 -13.48
CA GLY A 72 9.59 -9.47 -14.23
C GLY A 72 8.43 -10.28 -13.65
N ILE A 73 7.99 -11.28 -14.43
CA ILE A 73 6.81 -12.11 -14.11
C ILE A 73 6.99 -12.84 -12.78
N GLN A 74 8.17 -13.40 -12.51
CA GLN A 74 8.40 -14.14 -11.27
C GLN A 74 8.19 -13.27 -10.03
N MET A 75 8.68 -12.02 -10.04
CA MET A 75 8.48 -11.08 -8.93
C MET A 75 6.99 -10.74 -8.77
N MET A 76 6.30 -10.43 -9.86
CA MET A 76 4.88 -10.08 -9.82
C MET A 76 3.99 -11.24 -9.35
N THR A 77 4.27 -12.46 -9.80
CA THR A 77 3.54 -13.65 -9.36
C THR A 77 3.78 -13.90 -7.87
N LYS A 78 5.03 -13.80 -7.41
CA LYS A 78 5.36 -13.98 -6.00
C LYS A 78 4.74 -12.91 -5.11
N ALA A 79 4.63 -11.68 -5.60
CA ALA A 79 4.00 -10.56 -4.90
C ALA A 79 2.47 -10.72 -4.74
N LYS A 80 1.83 -11.56 -5.57
CA LYS A 80 0.38 -11.80 -5.54
C LYS A 80 -0.01 -12.88 -4.50
N GLU A 81 0.88 -13.80 -4.19
CA GLU A 81 0.66 -14.92 -3.26
C GLU A 81 0.41 -14.44 -1.83
#